data_AF-A0A1F8RAA8-F1
#
_entry.id   AF-A0A1F8RAA8-F1
#
_cell.length_a   1.000
_cell.length_b   1.000
_cell.length_c   1.000
_cell.angle_alpha   90.00
_cell.angle_beta   90.00
_cell.angle_gamma   90.00
#
_symmetry.space_group_name_H-M   'P 1'
#
loop_
_entity.id
_entity.type
_entity.pdbx_description
1 polymer ?
#
loop_
_entity_poly.entity_id
_entity_poly.type
_entity_poly.pdbx_seq_one_letter_code
_entity_poly.pdbx_strand_id
1 'polypeptide(L)'
;SEMSKEWFLRLIQAAAITVTLAAVFQELEKPREERHWHGKLGFIPYDFRFPTVERLREAYWNPDSDRIFTPEVWGIGWGINLYALLEKMRVIGESYLSEDDFLMPTPSLKKVLEDRPVIG
;
A
#
# COMPACT_ATOMS: atom_id res chain seq x y z
N SER A 1 9.75 15.14 23.72
CA SER A 1 9.87 16.60 23.48
C SER A 1 9.39 16.90 22.06
N GLU A 2 8.52 17.91 21.87
CA GLU A 2 8.06 18.35 20.53
C GLU A 2 9.21 18.84 19.65
N MET A 3 10.17 19.55 20.25
CA MET A 3 11.44 19.97 19.64
C MET A 3 12.18 18.84 18.90
N SER A 4 12.16 17.61 19.44
CA SER A 4 12.83 16.46 18.81
C SER A 4 12.08 15.96 17.57
N LYS A 5 10.75 16.12 17.51
CA LYS A 5 9.96 15.65 16.36
C LYS A 5 10.13 16.58 15.17
N GLU A 6 10.08 17.90 15.38
CA GLU A 6 10.26 18.87 14.30
C GLU A 6 11.65 18.80 13.66
N TRP A 7 12.70 18.73 14.49
CA TRP A 7 14.07 18.56 13.99
C TRP A 7 14.24 17.25 13.21
N PHE A 8 13.65 16.15 13.71
CA PHE A 8 13.70 14.86 13.04
C PHE A 8 12.99 14.90 11.67
N LEU A 9 11.81 15.51 11.61
CA LEU A 9 11.09 15.70 10.34
C LEU A 9 11.88 16.57 9.35
N ARG A 10 12.54 17.63 9.84
CA ARG A 10 13.42 18.47 9.00
C ARG A 10 14.62 17.69 8.47
N LEU A 11 15.20 16.81 9.27
CA LEU A 11 16.28 15.92 8.81
C LEU A 11 15.80 14.95 7.74
N ILE A 12 14.64 14.31 7.93
CA ILE A 12 14.03 13.44 6.91
C ILE A 12 13.78 14.22 5.63
N GLN A 13 13.21 15.43 5.73
CA GLN A 13 12.94 16.28 4.59
C GLN A 13 14.23 16.67 3.85
N ALA A 14 15.27 17.07 4.58
CA ALA A 14 16.56 17.40 3.99
C ALA A 14 17.16 16.19 3.26
N ALA A 15 17.12 15.00 3.87
CA ALA A 15 17.56 13.77 3.24
C ALA A 15 16.77 13.46 1.96
N ALA A 16 15.44 13.59 1.98
CA ALA A 16 14.59 13.38 0.82
C ALA A 16 14.93 14.35 -0.33
N ILE A 17 15.16 15.64 -0.02
CA ILE A 17 15.59 16.64 -0.99
C ILE A 17 16.96 16.27 -1.57
N THR A 18 17.92 15.87 -0.73
CA THR A 18 19.26 15.47 -1.19
C THR A 18 19.19 14.27 -2.13
N VAL A 19 18.43 13.23 -1.79
CA VAL A 19 18.25 12.04 -2.66
C VAL A 19 17.59 12.43 -3.98
N THR A 20 16.60 13.33 -3.93
CA THR A 20 15.92 13.84 -5.12
C THR A 20 16.88 14.58 -6.05
N LEU A 21 17.65 15.52 -5.51
CA LEU A 21 18.64 16.25 -6.28
C LEU A 21 19.69 15.30 -6.86
N ALA A 22 20.18 14.33 -6.09
CA ALA A 22 21.15 13.36 -6.57
C ALA A 22 20.62 12.52 -7.74
N ALA A 23 19.38 12.03 -7.66
CA ALA A 23 18.74 11.28 -8.74
C ALA A 23 18.56 12.14 -10.02
N VAL A 24 18.19 13.41 -9.86
CA VAL A 24 18.08 14.35 -10.99
C VAL A 24 19.45 14.63 -11.61
N PHE A 25 20.49 14.90 -10.81
CA PHE A 25 21.85 15.12 -11.30
C PHE A 25 22.40 13.89 -12.04
N GLN A 26 22.13 12.69 -11.53
CA GLN A 26 22.51 11.42 -12.17
C GLN A 26 21.90 11.28 -13.58
N GLU A 27 20.66 11.74 -13.80
CA GLU A 27 20.04 11.73 -15.13
C GLU A 27 20.55 12.88 -16.01
N LEU A 28 20.85 14.05 -15.45
CA LEU A 28 21.35 15.19 -16.21
C LEU A 28 22.79 14.99 -16.72
N GLU A 29 23.61 14.25 -15.97
CA GLU A 29 24.98 13.88 -16.38
C GLU A 29 25.01 12.98 -17.62
N LYS A 30 23.94 12.22 -17.86
CA LYS A 30 23.80 11.41 -19.07
C LYS A 30 23.51 12.28 -20.30
N PRO A 31 24.02 11.89 -21.49
CA PRO A 31 23.57 12.45 -22.77
C PRO A 31 22.04 12.39 -22.87
N ARG A 32 21.41 13.39 -23.52
CA ARG A 32 19.93 13.50 -23.56
C ARG A 32 19.24 12.23 -24.07
N GLU A 33 19.89 11.51 -24.96
CA GLU A 33 19.42 10.26 -25.58
C GLU A 33 19.45 9.05 -24.63
N GLU A 34 20.29 9.09 -23.58
CA GLU A 34 20.46 8.02 -22.60
C GLU A 34 19.72 8.30 -21.27
N ARG A 35 18.95 9.40 -21.21
CA ARG A 35 18.15 9.74 -20.03
C ARG A 35 16.89 8.90 -19.98
N HIS A 36 16.86 7.97 -19.04
CA HIS A 36 15.72 7.09 -18.84
C HIS A 36 14.70 7.70 -17.88
N TRP A 37 15.12 8.60 -16.98
CA TRP A 37 14.26 9.20 -15.95
C TRP A 37 13.62 8.19 -15.00
N HIS A 38 14.17 6.98 -14.91
CA HIS A 38 13.80 5.95 -13.94
C HIS A 38 15.01 5.08 -13.62
N GLY A 39 15.05 4.50 -12.42
CA GLY A 39 16.18 3.70 -11.98
C GLY A 39 16.20 3.47 -10.48
N LYS A 40 17.41 3.33 -9.94
CA LYS A 40 17.64 3.21 -8.49
C LYS A 40 18.92 3.94 -8.11
N LEU A 41 18.87 4.64 -6.98
CA LEU A 41 20.04 5.22 -6.32
C LEU A 41 20.39 4.33 -5.12
N GLY A 42 21.40 3.47 -5.29
CA GLY A 42 21.68 2.39 -4.33
C GLY A 42 20.51 1.41 -4.23
N PHE A 43 19.82 1.41 -3.09
CA PHE A 43 18.62 0.60 -2.85
C PHE A 43 17.31 1.37 -3.05
N ILE A 44 17.34 2.69 -3.19
CA ILE A 44 16.15 3.55 -3.28
C ILE A 44 15.71 3.63 -4.75
N PRO A 45 14.52 3.12 -5.13
CA PRO A 45 14.00 3.26 -6.49
C PRO A 45 13.61 4.71 -6.78
N TYR A 46 13.66 5.12 -8.05
CA TYR A 46 13.04 6.37 -8.52
C TYR A 46 12.42 6.18 -9.91
N ASP A 47 11.31 6.86 -10.16
CA ASP A 47 10.65 6.93 -11.46
C ASP A 47 10.03 8.32 -11.64
N PHE A 48 10.55 9.12 -12.57
CA PHE A 48 10.05 10.46 -12.87
C PHE A 48 9.19 10.48 -14.14
N ARG A 49 8.86 9.32 -14.71
CA ARG A 49 7.93 9.24 -15.83
C ARG A 49 6.51 9.52 -15.35
N PHE A 50 5.68 10.10 -16.22
CA PHE A 50 4.28 10.29 -15.88
C PHE A 50 3.61 8.95 -15.55
N PRO A 51 2.91 8.84 -14.41
CA PRO A 51 2.23 7.60 -14.03
C PRO A 51 1.03 7.35 -14.95
N THR A 52 0.74 6.08 -15.21
CA THR A 52 -0.54 5.64 -15.82
C THR A 52 -1.45 5.09 -14.73
N VAL A 53 -2.77 5.13 -14.98
CA VAL A 53 -3.76 4.63 -14.02
C VAL A 53 -3.55 3.13 -13.76
N GLU A 54 -3.19 2.39 -14.80
CA GLU A 54 -2.87 0.97 -14.74
C GLU A 54 -1.69 0.71 -13.79
N ARG A 55 -0.61 1.49 -13.91
CA ARG A 55 0.57 1.31 -13.05
C ARG A 55 0.30 1.69 -11.61
N LEU A 56 -0.52 2.72 -11.38
CA LEU A 56 -0.98 3.07 -10.02
C LEU A 56 -1.78 1.92 -9.40
N ARG A 57 -2.70 1.32 -10.14
CA ARG A 57 -3.45 0.15 -9.67
C ARG A 57 -2.51 -1.02 -9.39
N GLU A 58 -1.60 -1.35 -10.29
CA GLU A 58 -0.63 -2.43 -10.11
C GLU A 58 0.32 -2.24 -8.93
N ALA A 59 0.69 -1.00 -8.60
CA ALA A 59 1.61 -0.72 -7.51
C ALA A 59 0.92 -0.66 -6.13
N TYR A 60 -0.28 -0.08 -6.07
CA TYR A 60 -0.96 0.19 -4.80
C TYR A 60 -2.13 -0.74 -4.49
N TRP A 61 -2.72 -1.41 -5.49
CA TRP A 61 -3.86 -2.32 -5.32
C TRP A 61 -3.82 -3.48 -6.31
N ASN A 62 -2.88 -4.39 -6.10
CA ASN A 62 -2.69 -5.57 -6.94
C ASN A 62 -3.01 -6.86 -6.14
N PRO A 63 -4.21 -7.44 -6.33
CA PRO A 63 -4.59 -8.70 -5.69
C PRO A 63 -3.75 -9.90 -6.13
N ASP A 64 -3.14 -9.85 -7.31
CA ASP A 64 -2.38 -10.95 -7.89
C ASP A 64 -0.93 -11.00 -7.38
N SER A 65 -0.55 -10.09 -6.47
CA SER A 65 0.81 -9.95 -5.95
C SER A 65 0.84 -9.89 -4.43
N ASP A 66 1.49 -10.87 -3.81
CA ASP A 66 1.66 -10.94 -2.35
C ASP A 66 2.73 -9.97 -1.80
N ARG A 67 3.35 -9.16 -2.67
CA ARG A 67 4.41 -8.22 -2.28
C ARG A 67 3.80 -6.95 -1.69
N ILE A 68 4.16 -6.63 -0.45
CA ILE A 68 3.77 -5.37 0.20
C ILE A 68 4.49 -4.18 -0.45
N PHE A 69 5.82 -4.28 -0.61
CA PHE A 69 6.62 -3.20 -1.18
C PHE A 69 6.73 -3.35 -2.69
N THR A 70 6.33 -2.32 -3.41
CA THR A 70 6.42 -2.23 -4.87
C THR A 70 7.36 -1.09 -5.26
N PRO A 71 7.99 -1.11 -6.44
CA PRO A 71 8.69 0.07 -6.96
C PRO A 71 7.71 1.24 -7.08
N GLU A 72 8.13 2.44 -6.67
CA GLU A 72 7.31 3.64 -6.80
C GLU A 72 6.99 3.93 -8.28
N VAL A 73 5.74 4.29 -8.57
CA VAL A 73 5.28 4.58 -9.94
C VAL A 73 5.66 6.00 -10.36
N TRP A 74 5.73 6.92 -9.40
CA TRP A 74 6.09 8.31 -9.62
C TRP A 74 6.76 8.92 -8.39
N GLY A 75 7.97 9.44 -8.55
CA GLY A 75 8.78 10.01 -7.48
C GLY A 75 9.91 9.07 -7.05
N ILE A 76 10.19 9.02 -5.75
CA ILE A 76 11.35 8.34 -5.16
C ILE A 76 10.89 7.49 -3.99
N GLY A 77 11.33 6.25 -3.96
CA GLY A 77 11.08 5.30 -2.89
C GLY A 77 10.33 4.05 -3.36
N TRP A 78 9.49 3.54 -2.47
CA TRP A 78 8.70 2.34 -2.70
C TRP A 78 7.23 2.66 -2.52
N GLY A 79 6.42 2.11 -3.41
CA GLY A 79 4.98 2.04 -3.24
C GLY A 79 4.62 0.94 -2.23
N ILE A 80 3.37 0.98 -1.79
CA ILE A 80 2.79 -0.01 -0.88
C ILE A 80 1.57 -0.60 -1.55
N ASN A 81 1.62 -1.89 -1.87
CA ASN A 81 0.44 -2.65 -2.28
C ASN A 81 -0.46 -2.84 -1.06
N LEU A 82 -1.48 -2.00 -0.94
CA LEU A 82 -2.40 -1.99 0.19
C LEU A 82 -3.21 -3.28 0.26
N TYR A 83 -3.50 -3.91 -0.88
CA TYR A 83 -4.20 -5.20 -0.88
C TYR A 83 -3.41 -6.26 -0.13
N ALA A 84 -2.16 -6.50 -0.54
CA ALA A 84 -1.27 -7.48 0.10
C ALA A 84 -0.98 -7.14 1.57
N LEU A 85 -0.89 -5.85 1.90
CA LEU A 85 -0.73 -5.41 3.29
C LEU A 85 -1.95 -5.80 4.13
N LEU A 86 -3.15 -5.45 3.67
CA LEU A 86 -4.38 -5.66 4.40
C LEU A 86 -4.76 -7.15 4.49
N GLU A 87 -4.47 -7.93 3.45
CA GLU A 87 -4.59 -9.39 3.46
C GLU A 87 -3.67 -10.03 4.50
N LYS A 88 -2.39 -9.64 4.54
CA LYS A 88 -1.43 -10.14 5.54
C LYS A 88 -1.80 -9.71 6.97
N MET A 89 -2.44 -8.56 7.11
CA MET A 89 -3.03 -8.11 8.37
C MET A 89 -4.36 -8.80 8.70
N ARG A 90 -4.87 -9.68 7.83
CA ARG A 90 -6.16 -10.38 7.93
C ARG A 90 -7.36 -9.43 8.06
N VAL A 91 -7.26 -8.23 7.50
CA VAL A 91 -8.35 -7.24 7.48
C VAL A 91 -9.38 -7.57 6.40
N ILE A 92 -8.93 -8.15 5.28
CA ILE A 92 -9.78 -8.50 4.12
C ILE A 92 -9.84 -10.02 3.89
N GLY A 93 -9.20 -10.81 4.76
CA GLY A 93 -9.21 -12.27 4.65
C GLY A 93 -10.59 -12.84 5.03
N GLU A 94 -11.09 -13.75 4.20
CA GLU A 94 -12.40 -14.43 4.24
C GLU A 94 -13.24 -14.21 5.51
N SER A 95 -13.89 -13.05 5.56
CA SER A 95 -14.98 -12.76 6.50
C SER A 95 -16.35 -13.10 5.87
N TYR A 96 -16.34 -13.73 4.70
CA TYR A 96 -17.52 -14.11 3.95
C TYR A 96 -17.36 -15.59 3.58
N LEU A 97 -18.19 -16.44 4.18
CA LEU A 97 -18.32 -17.89 3.98
C LEU A 97 -17.43 -18.80 4.85
N SER A 98 -17.41 -18.62 6.18
CA SER A 98 -17.39 -19.85 7.00
C SER A 98 -18.81 -20.41 6.92
N GLU A 99 -18.96 -21.68 6.53
CA GLU A 99 -20.27 -22.35 6.49
C GLU A 99 -21.00 -22.23 7.83
N ASP A 100 -20.24 -22.14 8.92
CA ASP A 100 -20.75 -21.93 10.27
C ASP A 100 -21.50 -20.60 10.44
N ASP A 101 -21.04 -19.50 9.84
CA ASP A 101 -21.69 -18.17 9.95
C ASP A 101 -22.97 -18.09 9.11
N PHE A 102 -23.04 -18.86 8.02
CA PHE A 102 -24.25 -18.98 7.18
C PHE A 102 -25.36 -19.78 7.87
N LEU A 103 -24.98 -20.71 8.76
CA LEU A 103 -25.90 -21.59 9.49
C LEU A 103 -26.34 -21.03 10.85
N MET A 104 -25.70 -19.98 11.37
CA MET A 104 -26.14 -19.37 12.61
C MET A 104 -27.47 -18.61 12.39
N PRO A 105 -28.50 -18.90 13.21
CA PRO A 105 -29.68 -18.06 13.25
C PRO A 105 -29.25 -16.63 13.57
N THR A 106 -29.66 -15.66 12.76
CA THR A 106 -29.48 -14.25 13.12
C THR A 106 -30.05 -13.99 14.53
N PRO A 107 -29.52 -13.02 15.30
CA PRO A 107 -30.02 -12.74 16.65
C PRO A 107 -31.55 -12.59 16.71
N SER A 108 -32.14 -12.06 15.65
CA SER A 108 -33.58 -11.95 15.45
C SER A 108 -34.28 -13.30 15.34
N LEU A 109 -33.72 -14.25 14.56
CA LEU A 109 -34.27 -15.59 14.40
C LEU A 109 -34.16 -16.41 15.69
N LYS A 110 -33.06 -16.26 16.44
CA LYS A 110 -32.89 -16.88 17.76
C LYS A 110 -33.99 -16.44 18.73
N LYS A 111 -34.30 -15.14 18.76
CA LYS A 111 -35.35 -14.59 19.62
C LYS A 111 -36.74 -15.13 19.26
N VAL A 112 -37.02 -15.28 17.96
CA VAL A 112 -38.30 -15.87 17.49
C VAL A 112 -38.38 -17.36 17.82
N LEU A 113 -37.28 -18.09 17.80
CA LEU A 113 -37.23 -19.51 18.17
C LEU A 113 -37.38 -19.71 19.69
N GLU A 114 -36.81 -18.82 20.49
CA GLU A 114 -36.95 -18.80 21.96
C GLU A 114 -38.37 -18.43 22.40
N ASP A 115 -39.04 -17.51 21.68
CA ASP A 115 -40.43 -17.11 21.96
C ASP A 115 -41.49 -18.07 21.38
N ARG A 116 -41.09 -19.20 20.77
CA ARG A 116 -42.08 -20.16 20.26
C ARG A 116 -42.77 -20.87 21.42
N PRO A 117 -44.11 -20.77 21.56
CA PRO A 117 -44.83 -21.61 22.51
C PRO A 117 -44.63 -23.06 22.09
N VAL A 118 -44.11 -23.88 23.00
CA VAL A 118 -44.03 -25.33 22.81
C VAL A 118 -45.48 -25.81 22.71
N ILE A 119 -45.94 -26.09 21.50
CA ILE A 119 -47.25 -26.69 21.27
C ILE A 119 -47.13 -28.14 21.76
N GLY A 120 -47.56 -28.37 22.99
CA GLY A 120 -47.78 -29.70 23.57
C GLY A 120 -49.11 -30.30 23.14
#